data_AF-A0A382F5E0-F1
#
_entry.id   AF-A0A382F5E0-F1
#
_cell.length_a   1.000
_cell.length_b   1.000
_cell.length_c   1.000
_cell.angle_alpha   90.00
_cell.angle_beta   90.00
_cell.angle_gamma   90.00
#
_symmetry.space_group_name_H-M   'P 1'
#
loop_
_entity.id
_entity.type
_entity.pdbx_description
1 polymer ?
#
loop_
_entity_poly.entity_id
_entity_poly.type
_entity_poly.pdbx_seq_one_letter_code
_entity_poly.pdbx_strand_id
1 'polypeptide(L)'
;MDEPAYLVAKNLCAGTLDVCFRWDGTIEEAVEHLTEAGIIIVEGPVLRWAADGVWGQSVYFRDPDGNLLEFLSTDPPCEALFLP
;
A
#
# COMPACT_ATOMS: atom_id res chain seq x y z
N MET A 1 -2.08 -1.36 -30.15
CA MET A 1 -2.48 -2.00 -28.87
C MET A 1 -3.66 -2.91 -29.20
N ASP A 2 -3.42 -3.91 -30.05
CA ASP A 2 -4.48 -4.53 -30.86
C ASP A 2 -4.82 -5.97 -30.45
N GLU A 3 -4.31 -6.43 -29.30
CA GLU A 3 -4.79 -7.65 -28.67
C GLU A 3 -5.06 -7.41 -27.17
N PRO A 4 -6.30 -7.67 -26.68
CA PRO A 4 -6.59 -7.54 -25.27
C PRO A 4 -5.98 -8.70 -24.48
N ALA A 5 -5.42 -8.41 -23.30
CA ALA A 5 -5.00 -9.41 -22.33
C ALA A 5 -6.21 -10.30 -21.96
N TYR A 6 -6.06 -11.62 -22.12
CA TYR A 6 -7.15 -12.59 -22.19
C TYR A 6 -7.87 -12.92 -20.86
N LEU A 7 -7.56 -12.23 -19.75
CA LEU A 7 -8.26 -12.39 -18.48
C LEU A 7 -8.50 -11.03 -17.84
N VAL A 8 -9.77 -10.68 -17.69
CA VAL A 8 -10.23 -9.43 -17.06
C VAL A 8 -11.26 -9.75 -15.98
N ALA A 9 -11.44 -8.83 -15.03
CA ALA A 9 -12.49 -8.96 -14.02
C ALA A 9 -13.87 -9.04 -14.69
N LYS A 10 -14.79 -9.84 -14.13
CA LYS A 10 -16.17 -9.92 -14.63
C LYS A 10 -16.88 -8.56 -14.57
N ASN A 11 -16.53 -7.74 -13.59
CA ASN A 11 -16.98 -6.36 -13.43
C ASN A 11 -15.76 -5.44 -13.48
N LEU A 12 -15.67 -4.60 -14.50
CA LEU A 12 -14.59 -3.64 -14.69
C LEU A 12 -15.08 -2.26 -14.24
N CYS A 13 -14.59 -1.80 -13.09
CA CYS A 13 -14.89 -0.48 -12.56
C CYS A 13 -13.59 0.16 -12.07
N ALA A 14 -13.31 1.38 -12.49
CA ALA A 14 -12.16 2.14 -12.02
C ALA A 14 -12.34 2.54 -10.55
N GLY A 15 -11.25 2.65 -9.80
CA GLY A 15 -11.24 3.12 -8.42
C GLY A 15 -11.76 2.12 -7.38
N THR A 16 -11.95 0.85 -7.75
CA THR A 16 -12.47 -0.19 -6.85
C THR A 16 -11.41 -1.11 -6.26
N LEU A 17 -10.14 -0.96 -6.64
CA LEU A 17 -9.06 -1.75 -6.03
C LEU A 17 -8.70 -1.17 -4.66
N ASP A 18 -8.54 -2.09 -3.72
CA ASP A 18 -7.97 -1.85 -2.38
C ASP A 18 -6.91 -2.92 -2.18
N VAL A 19 -5.63 -2.54 -2.32
CA VAL A 19 -4.52 -3.48 -2.42
C VAL A 19 -3.32 -3.01 -1.60
N CYS A 20 -2.67 -3.96 -0.95
CA CYS A 20 -1.46 -3.77 -0.16
C CYS A 20 -0.25 -4.38 -0.88
N PHE A 21 0.80 -3.58 -1.04
CA PHE A 21 2.11 -4.01 -1.52
C PHE A 21 3.11 -4.01 -0.37
N ARG A 22 3.92 -5.07 -0.29
CA ARG A 22 5.08 -5.09 0.60
C ARG A 22 6.15 -4.15 0.03
N TRP A 23 6.62 -3.25 0.86
CA TRP A 23 7.80 -2.43 0.57
C TRP A 23 9.03 -3.12 1.16
N ASP A 24 10.08 -3.26 0.35
CA ASP A 24 11.31 -3.99 0.70
C ASP A 24 12.32 -3.16 1.52
N GLY A 25 11.92 -1.97 1.97
CA GLY A 25 12.70 -1.08 2.86
C GLY A 25 11.85 -0.54 4.01
N THR A 26 12.29 0.53 4.63
CA THR A 26 11.58 1.18 5.74
C THR A 26 10.31 1.91 5.27
N ILE A 27 9.37 2.17 6.19
CA ILE A 27 8.18 2.95 5.83
C ILE A 27 8.53 4.41 5.51
N GLU A 28 9.59 4.93 6.11
CA GLU A 28 10.11 6.27 5.84
C GLU A 28 10.62 6.39 4.40
N GLU A 29 11.34 5.38 3.89
CA GLU A 29 11.76 5.33 2.48
C GLU A 29 10.55 5.27 1.53
N ALA A 30 9.47 4.58 1.91
CA ALA A 30 8.23 4.57 1.13
C ALA A 30 7.56 5.96 1.11
N VAL A 31 7.54 6.67 2.24
CA VAL A 31 7.04 8.05 2.34
C VAL A 31 7.87 9.00 1.48
N GLU A 32 9.19 8.90 1.55
CA GLU A 32 10.11 9.71 0.75
C GLU A 32 9.88 9.48 -0.75
N HIS A 33 9.80 8.21 -1.18
CA HIS A 33 9.50 7.86 -2.56
C HIS A 33 8.19 8.49 -3.07
N LEU A 34 7.12 8.42 -2.29
CA LEU A 34 5.84 9.04 -2.65
C LEU A 34 5.94 10.56 -2.69
N THR A 35 6.66 11.16 -1.75
CA THR A 35 6.83 12.61 -1.65
C THR A 35 7.63 13.17 -2.83
N GLU A 36 8.73 12.51 -3.21
CA GLU A 36 9.53 12.86 -4.38
C GLU A 36 8.72 12.75 -5.69
N ALA A 37 7.81 11.78 -5.76
CA ALA A 37 6.89 11.62 -6.86
C ALA A 37 5.71 12.62 -6.85
N GLY A 38 5.59 13.46 -5.81
CA GLY A 38 4.49 14.43 -5.66
C GLY A 38 3.14 13.77 -5.36
N ILE A 39 3.13 12.56 -4.80
CA ILE A 39 1.92 11.82 -4.45
C ILE A 39 1.44 12.23 -3.06
N ILE A 40 0.13 12.47 -2.95
CA ILE A 40 -0.50 12.83 -1.68
C ILE A 40 -0.78 11.55 -0.88
N ILE A 41 -0.24 11.50 0.34
CA ILE A 41 -0.54 10.46 1.32
C ILE A 41 -1.92 10.75 1.93
N VAL A 42 -2.81 9.75 1.90
CA VAL A 42 -4.16 9.76 2.47
C VAL A 42 -4.12 9.51 3.98
N GLU A 43 -3.33 8.52 4.41
CA GLU A 43 -3.14 8.15 5.81
C GLU A 43 -1.76 7.51 5.97
N GLY A 44 -1.11 7.71 7.11
CA GLY A 44 0.16 7.05 7.44
C GLY A 44 1.31 8.02 7.74
N PRO A 45 2.44 7.51 8.27
CA PRO A 45 2.65 6.12 8.69
C PRO A 45 1.76 5.72 9.87
N VAL A 46 1.16 4.53 9.80
CA VAL A 46 0.28 3.97 10.84
C VAL A 46 0.55 2.49 11.05
N LEU A 47 0.44 2.00 12.29
CA LEU A 47 0.62 0.58 12.58
C LEU A 47 -0.42 -0.28 11.87
N ARG A 48 0.03 -1.37 11.25
CA ARG A 48 -0.81 -2.39 10.59
C ARG A 48 -0.25 -3.79 10.80
N TRP A 49 -1.16 -4.75 10.77
CA TRP A 49 -0.83 -6.17 10.83
C TRP A 49 -0.57 -6.69 9.43
N ALA A 50 0.65 -7.17 9.18
CA ALA A 50 1.02 -7.71 7.89
C ALA A 50 0.54 -9.16 7.71
N ALA A 51 0.34 -9.57 6.46
CA ALA A 51 -0.15 -10.92 6.13
C ALA A 51 0.78 -12.06 6.57
N ASP A 52 2.08 -11.78 6.79
CA ASP A 52 3.07 -12.72 7.32
C ASP A 52 3.12 -12.75 8.86
N GLY A 53 2.25 -12.01 9.54
CA GLY A 53 2.13 -12.01 10.98
C GLY A 53 3.13 -11.13 11.71
N VAL A 54 3.77 -10.20 11.01
CA VAL A 54 4.67 -9.21 11.60
C VAL A 54 3.95 -7.87 11.68
N TRP A 55 4.11 -7.15 12.79
CA TRP A 55 3.63 -5.78 12.90
C TRP A 55 4.52 -4.86 12.08
N GLY A 56 3.89 -4.06 11.23
CA GLY A 56 4.54 -3.10 10.36
C GLY A 56 3.86 -1.75 10.42
N GLN A 57 4.30 -0.87 9.54
CA GLN A 57 3.66 0.42 9.29
C GLN A 57 3.19 0.49 7.85
N SER A 58 2.09 1.21 7.64
CA SER A 58 1.50 1.40 6.33
C SER A 58 1.31 2.87 6.01
N VAL A 59 1.40 3.18 4.72
CA VAL A 59 1.02 4.45 4.12
C VAL A 59 0.06 4.21 2.97
N TYR A 60 -0.97 5.03 2.90
CA TYR A 60 -2.07 4.91 1.97
C TYR A 60 -2.07 6.07 1.00
N PHE A 61 -2.33 5.81 -0.27
CA PHE A 61 -2.42 6.83 -1.32
C PHE A 61 -3.36 6.37 -2.43
N ARG A 62 -3.62 7.24 -3.42
CA ARG A 62 -4.47 6.93 -4.56
C ARG A 62 -3.71 7.01 -5.87
N ASP A 63 -4.05 6.11 -6.78
CA ASP A 63 -3.66 6.21 -8.18
C ASP A 63 -4.64 7.12 -8.96
N PRO A 64 -4.40 7.39 -10.26
CA PRO A 64 -5.27 8.25 -11.07
C PRO A 64 -6.71 7.76 -11.22
N ASP A 65 -6.96 6.45 -11.10
CA ASP A 65 -8.30 5.87 -11.16
C ASP A 65 -9.03 5.95 -9.81
N GLY A 66 -8.32 6.38 -8.75
CA GLY A 66 -8.86 6.52 -7.40
C GLY A 66 -8.77 5.24 -6.58
N ASN A 67 -8.06 4.21 -7.03
CA ASN A 67 -7.85 2.99 -6.26
C ASN A 67 -7.11 3.32 -4.96
N LEU A 68 -7.41 2.58 -3.89
CA LEU A 68 -6.67 2.70 -2.64
C LEU A 68 -5.46 1.77 -2.69
N LEU A 69 -4.27 2.37 -2.66
CA LEU A 69 -3.01 1.64 -2.63
C LEU A 69 -2.38 1.80 -1.26
N GLU A 70 -1.85 0.70 -0.74
CA GLU A 70 -1.11 0.65 0.51
C GLU A 70 0.32 0.19 0.23
N PHE A 71 1.29 0.95 0.73
CA PHE A 71 2.63 0.44 0.98
C PHE A 71 2.73 0.05 2.45
N LEU A 72 3.07 -1.21 2.70
CA LEU A 72 3.30 -1.76 4.02
C LEU A 72 4.76 -2.18 4.13
N SER A 73 5.43 -1.71 5.18
CA SER A 73 6.77 -2.16 5.57
C SER A 73 6.73 -2.80 6.95
N THR A 74 7.48 -3.89 7.10
CA THR A 74 7.77 -4.53 8.39
C THR A 74 9.21 -4.31 8.83
N ASP A 75 9.90 -3.32 8.26
CA ASP A 75 11.30 -3.01 8.56
C ASP A 75 11.44 -1.59 9.15
N PRO A 76 11.98 -1.43 10.37
CA PRO A 76 12.11 -2.49 11.36
C PRO A 76 10.72 -3.03 11.76
N PRO A 77 10.65 -4.28 12.26
CA PRO A 77 9.39 -4.80 12.78
C PRO A 77 8.93 -3.93 13.94
N CYS A 78 7.67 -3.52 13.91
CA CYS A 78 7.08 -2.80 15.02
C CYS A 78 6.65 -3.78 16.11
N GLU A 79 6.66 -3.35 17.37
CA GLU A 79 5.95 -4.07 18.42
C GLU A 79 4.55 -3.49 18.53
N ALA A 80 3.51 -4.34 18.56
CA ALA A 80 2.22 -3.87 19.03
C ALA A 80 2.35 -3.53 20.51
N LEU A 81 2.33 -2.23 20.82
CA LEU A 81 2.30 -1.69 22.19
C LEU A 81 1.06 -2.16 23.00
N PHE A 82 0.20 -3.03 22.44
CA PHE A 82 -1.08 -3.45 23.03
C PHE A 82 -1.40 -4.95 22.83
N LEU A 83 -0.41 -5.84 22.86
CA LEU A 83 -0.72 -7.24 23.19
C LEU A 83 -0.89 -7.36 24.71
N PRO A 84 -2.06 -7.81 25.23
CA PRO A 84 -2.19 -8.24 26.62
C PRO A 84 -1.38 -9.50 26.92
#